data_AF-A0A2V3DT13-F1
#
_entry.id   AF-A0A2V3DT13-F1
#
_cell.length_a   1.000
_cell.length_b   1.000
_cell.length_c   1.000
_cell.angle_alpha   90.00
_cell.angle_beta   90.00
_cell.angle_gamma   90.00
#
_symmetry.space_group_name_H-M   'P 1'
#
loop_
_entity.id
_entity.type
_entity.pdbx_description
1 polymer ?
#
loop_
_entity_poly.entity_id
_entity_poly.type
_entity_poly.pdbx_seq_one_letter_code
_entity_poly.pdbx_strand_id
1 'polypeptide(L)'
;MLDTCTAQAHCTNYPATLKAGLWAGGAPHAEWDVVELRCVMADTDLVLEGGGVKGSSLVGAVTALAAHSDPYTFHRIAGTSAGAIVAAFLASGMTPAQVKNVMESLDFAKFEDKQGFLEHIPGIGPATGLFLHEGLFVGGFMHDWIAETLAAQGVRTWADLRDDDPGSALPPEQRYKLVVIVSDVSRGIMLRLPWDYQSLLGMDPDMIPVADAIRASASIPFFFRPWKMQADPTLTGHDHIVCADGGLLSNFPMAIFDRNDGKESRWPTIGVKLSGQRTIRTTDWSPDNTNVALAKSLLATMMSAHDNAYVNNPQASSRTIFVNTTPYQATDFHLSPADKSTMFGRGMSSGQKFLTTWDWDKWKSGDYSLG
;
A
#
# COMPACT_ATOMS: atom_id res chain seq x y z
N MET A 1 -40.62 -22.80 12.20
CA MET A 1 -40.79 -21.47 11.57
C MET A 1 -39.46 -20.77 11.79
N LEU A 2 -38.45 -21.00 10.93
CA LEU A 2 -38.13 -20.22 9.71
C LEU A 2 -37.90 -18.73 10.08
N ASP A 3 -36.73 -18.13 9.87
CA ASP A 3 -36.10 -18.00 8.56
C ASP A 3 -34.58 -18.20 8.49
N THR A 4 -34.22 -18.91 7.44
CA THR A 4 -32.91 -19.09 6.79
C THR A 4 -32.54 -17.88 5.94
N CYS A 5 -31.26 -17.51 5.89
CA CYS A 5 -30.67 -16.91 4.70
C CYS A 5 -29.46 -17.76 4.28
N THR A 6 -29.70 -18.57 3.26
CA THR A 6 -28.80 -19.49 2.58
C THR A 6 -27.74 -18.74 1.78
N ALA A 7 -26.47 -18.87 2.15
CA ALA A 7 -25.35 -18.67 1.23
C ALA A 7 -24.87 -20.06 0.79
N GLN A 8 -25.19 -20.41 -0.45
CA GLN A 8 -24.85 -21.69 -1.07
C GLN A 8 -23.41 -21.59 -1.61
N ALA A 9 -22.43 -21.95 -0.77
CA ALA A 9 -21.04 -22.04 -1.19
C ALA A 9 -20.85 -23.25 -2.11
N HIS A 10 -20.52 -23.01 -3.38
CA HIS A 10 -20.08 -24.04 -4.30
C HIS A 10 -18.67 -24.49 -3.92
N CYS A 11 -18.56 -25.47 -3.02
CA CYS A 11 -17.34 -26.24 -2.83
C CYS A 11 -17.15 -27.15 -4.05
N THR A 12 -16.08 -26.95 -4.82
CA THR A 12 -15.69 -27.83 -5.91
C THR A 12 -15.17 -29.15 -5.33
N ASN A 13 -15.92 -30.24 -5.54
CA ASN A 13 -15.51 -31.59 -5.14
C ASN A 13 -14.39 -32.10 -6.05
N TYR A 14 -13.19 -32.32 -5.51
CA TYR A 14 -12.25 -33.28 -6.08
C TYR A 14 -12.62 -34.70 -5.59
N PRO A 15 -12.60 -35.73 -6.46
CA PRO A 15 -13.01 -37.07 -6.05
C PRO A 15 -11.98 -37.70 -5.10
N ALA A 16 -12.43 -38.07 -3.90
CA ALA A 16 -11.65 -38.89 -2.98
C ALA A 16 -11.38 -40.26 -3.62
N THR A 17 -10.12 -40.57 -3.90
CA THR A 17 -9.71 -41.92 -4.32
C THR A 17 -9.81 -42.88 -3.13
N LEU A 18 -10.77 -43.80 -3.20
CA LEU A 18 -10.95 -44.89 -2.24
C LEU A 18 -9.85 -45.94 -2.46
N LYS A 19 -8.81 -45.98 -1.61
CA LYS A 19 -7.86 -47.10 -1.57
C LYS A 19 -8.48 -48.23 -0.75
N ALA A 20 -9.17 -49.16 -1.41
CA ALA A 20 -9.58 -50.41 -0.78
C ALA A 20 -8.37 -51.37 -0.70
N GLY A 21 -7.74 -51.46 0.47
CA GLY A 21 -6.80 -52.54 0.80
C GLY A 21 -7.57 -53.73 1.38
N LEU A 22 -7.44 -54.92 0.76
CA LEU A 22 -7.95 -56.16 1.32
C LEU A 22 -7.11 -56.56 2.54
N TRP A 23 -7.74 -56.66 3.72
CA TRP A 23 -7.23 -57.45 4.86
C TRP A 23 -8.36 -58.27 5.47
N ALA A 24 -8.04 -59.53 5.78
CA ALA A 24 -8.96 -60.52 6.34
C ALA A 24 -9.07 -60.36 7.87
N GLY A 25 -10.30 -60.32 8.38
CA GLY A 25 -10.62 -60.59 9.79
C GLY A 25 -10.50 -59.39 10.74
N GLY A 26 -11.54 -58.55 10.80
CA GLY A 26 -11.71 -57.53 11.83
C GLY A 26 -12.88 -56.61 11.49
N ALA A 27 -13.72 -56.26 12.48
CA ALA A 27 -14.91 -55.42 12.30
C ALA A 27 -14.57 -54.07 11.65
N PRO A 28 -15.43 -53.50 10.79
CA PRO A 28 -15.12 -52.26 10.10
C PRO A 28 -15.18 -51.08 11.08
N HIS A 29 -14.01 -50.57 11.46
CA HIS A 29 -13.88 -49.21 11.97
C HIS A 29 -13.84 -48.26 10.77
N ALA A 30 -14.91 -47.49 10.58
CA ALA A 30 -14.89 -46.35 9.68
C ALA A 30 -14.08 -45.24 10.37
N GLU A 31 -12.82 -45.07 9.94
CA GLU A 31 -12.09 -43.82 10.18
C GLU A 31 -12.69 -42.75 9.26
N TRP A 32 -13.31 -41.75 9.87
CA TRP A 32 -13.74 -40.56 9.18
C TRP A 32 -12.55 -39.62 9.11
N ASP A 33 -11.95 -39.46 7.94
CA ASP A 33 -11.03 -38.35 7.68
C ASP A 33 -11.82 -37.06 7.89
N VAL A 34 -11.42 -36.28 8.91
CA VAL A 34 -11.91 -34.92 9.11
C VAL A 34 -11.36 -34.09 7.96
N VAL A 35 -12.12 -33.94 6.89
CA VAL A 35 -11.82 -32.99 5.82
C VAL A 35 -12.03 -31.60 6.42
N GLU A 36 -10.94 -30.98 6.86
CA GLU A 36 -10.91 -29.57 7.21
C GLU A 36 -11.32 -28.78 5.95
N LEU A 37 -12.57 -28.32 5.91
CA LEU A 37 -13.10 -27.46 4.85
C LEU A 37 -12.36 -26.12 4.91
N ARG A 38 -11.19 -26.08 4.26
CA ARG A 38 -10.47 -24.82 4.03
C ARG A 38 -11.25 -24.06 2.96
N CYS A 39 -11.78 -22.90 3.33
CA CYS A 39 -12.23 -21.91 2.37
C CYS A 39 -11.02 -21.62 1.48
N VAL A 40 -11.11 -21.98 0.19
CA VAL A 40 -10.06 -21.64 -0.77
C VAL A 40 -10.12 -20.13 -0.91
N MET A 41 -9.16 -19.42 -0.34
CA MET A 41 -9.06 -17.98 -0.44
C MET A 41 -8.38 -17.63 -1.76
N ALA A 42 -8.93 -16.66 -2.50
CA ALA A 42 -8.32 -16.17 -3.72
C ALA A 42 -7.04 -15.38 -3.39
N ASP A 43 -5.87 -15.96 -3.68
CA ASP A 43 -4.60 -15.25 -3.48
C ASP A 43 -4.46 -14.11 -4.49
N THR A 44 -3.85 -12.99 -4.07
CA THR A 44 -3.61 -11.83 -4.93
C THR A 44 -2.42 -11.03 -4.42
N ASP A 45 -1.74 -10.33 -5.32
CA ASP A 45 -0.87 -9.23 -4.91
C ASP A 45 -1.65 -7.92 -4.86
N LEU A 46 -1.24 -7.00 -4.01
CA LEU A 46 -1.93 -5.73 -3.79
C LEU A 46 -0.99 -4.55 -4.03
N VAL A 47 -1.45 -3.54 -4.77
CA VAL A 47 -0.71 -2.29 -4.97
C VAL A 47 -1.55 -1.12 -4.46
N LEU A 48 -1.01 -0.32 -3.54
CA LEU A 48 -1.72 0.78 -2.89
C LEU A 48 -1.09 2.12 -3.23
N GLU A 49 -1.87 3.01 -3.85
CA GLU A 49 -1.43 4.35 -4.21
C GLU A 49 -1.15 5.23 -2.98
N GLY A 50 -0.21 6.16 -3.11
CA GLY A 50 -0.06 7.27 -2.17
C GLY A 50 -1.18 8.32 -2.28
N GLY A 51 -1.61 8.84 -1.13
CA GLY A 51 -2.66 9.86 -1.08
C GLY A 51 -2.76 10.63 0.24
N GLY A 52 -1.69 10.63 1.04
CA GLY A 52 -1.65 11.27 2.35
C GLY A 52 -2.80 10.82 3.27
N VAL A 53 -3.58 11.74 3.80
CA VAL A 53 -4.67 11.43 4.75
C VAL A 53 -5.81 10.56 4.18
N LYS A 54 -5.82 10.35 2.87
CA LYS A 54 -6.84 9.55 2.14
C LYS A 54 -6.70 8.03 2.36
N GLY A 55 -5.77 7.59 3.19
CA GLY A 55 -5.51 6.17 3.47
C GLY A 55 -6.76 5.38 3.90
N SER A 56 -7.74 5.99 4.57
CA SER A 56 -9.00 5.32 4.94
C SER A 56 -9.77 4.76 3.73
N SER A 57 -9.69 5.41 2.57
CA SER A 57 -10.27 4.89 1.32
C SER A 57 -9.56 3.65 0.80
N LEU A 58 -8.25 3.53 0.99
CA LEU A 58 -7.51 2.31 0.66
C LEU A 58 -8.01 1.16 1.54
N VAL A 59 -8.10 1.39 2.85
CA VAL A 59 -8.57 0.38 3.80
C VAL A 59 -9.99 -0.08 3.47
N GLY A 60 -10.88 0.84 3.06
CA GLY A 60 -12.22 0.49 2.61
C GLY A 60 -12.22 -0.45 1.40
N ALA A 61 -11.43 -0.15 0.37
CA ALA A 61 -11.35 -0.99 -0.84
C ALA A 61 -10.77 -2.37 -0.53
N VAL A 62 -9.71 -2.44 0.28
CA VAL A 62 -9.12 -3.70 0.76
C VAL A 62 -10.11 -4.50 1.60
N THR A 63 -10.92 -3.84 2.43
CA THR A 63 -11.96 -4.50 3.23
C THR A 63 -13.01 -5.15 2.33
N ALA A 64 -13.39 -4.52 1.21
CA ALA A 64 -14.32 -5.12 0.26
C ALA A 64 -13.76 -6.39 -0.37
N LEU A 65 -12.47 -6.40 -0.75
CA LEU A 65 -11.79 -7.59 -1.27
C LEU A 65 -11.76 -8.73 -0.24
N ALA A 66 -11.38 -8.42 1.00
CA ALA A 66 -11.28 -9.42 2.07
C ALA A 66 -12.64 -9.94 2.56
N ALA A 67 -13.72 -9.17 2.37
CA ALA A 67 -15.09 -9.54 2.77
C ALA A 67 -15.91 -10.16 1.63
N HIS A 68 -15.31 -10.41 0.48
CA HIS A 68 -15.96 -11.06 -0.65
C HIS A 68 -16.38 -12.52 -0.30
N SER A 69 -17.34 -13.08 -1.03
CA SER A 69 -17.81 -14.45 -0.81
C SER A 69 -16.71 -15.50 -1.04
N ASP A 70 -15.80 -15.19 -1.95
CA ASP A 70 -14.48 -15.80 -2.10
C ASP A 70 -13.45 -14.76 -1.64
N PRO A 71 -13.02 -14.79 -0.37
CA PRO A 71 -12.24 -13.73 0.24
C PRO A 71 -10.81 -13.72 -0.28
N TYR A 72 -10.32 -12.53 -0.63
CA TYR A 72 -8.97 -12.38 -1.13
C TYR A 72 -7.92 -12.39 -0.01
N THR A 73 -6.81 -13.11 -0.21
CA THR A 73 -5.59 -12.97 0.60
C THR A 73 -4.53 -12.17 -0.14
N PHE A 74 -3.76 -11.38 0.60
CA PHE A 74 -2.74 -10.52 0.01
C PHE A 74 -1.36 -11.16 0.20
N HIS A 75 -0.83 -11.77 -0.85
CA HIS A 75 0.46 -12.48 -0.83
C HIS A 75 1.62 -11.49 -0.69
N ARG A 76 1.69 -10.52 -1.61
CA ARG A 76 2.65 -9.41 -1.59
C ARG A 76 1.90 -8.10 -1.73
N ILE A 77 2.42 -7.07 -1.07
CA ILE A 77 1.81 -5.76 -1.06
C ILE A 77 2.86 -4.71 -1.37
N ALA A 78 2.57 -3.85 -2.34
CA ALA A 78 3.37 -2.67 -2.62
C ALA A 78 2.60 -1.42 -2.23
N GLY A 79 3.30 -0.42 -1.72
CA GLY A 79 2.67 0.84 -1.35
C GLY A 79 3.59 2.04 -1.50
N THR A 80 2.96 3.18 -1.75
CA THR A 80 3.61 4.49 -1.75
C THR A 80 2.97 5.39 -0.70
N SER A 81 3.76 6.12 0.09
CA SER A 81 3.27 7.10 1.08
C SER A 81 2.21 6.50 2.02
N ALA A 82 1.01 7.07 2.09
CA ALA A 82 -0.11 6.49 2.84
C ALA A 82 -0.46 5.05 2.45
N GLY A 83 -0.28 4.68 1.18
CA GLY A 83 -0.40 3.30 0.71
C GLY A 83 0.68 2.39 1.29
N ALA A 84 1.91 2.88 1.52
CA ALA A 84 2.97 2.13 2.19
C ALA A 84 2.64 1.84 3.66
N ILE A 85 2.00 2.79 4.36
CA ILE A 85 1.54 2.59 5.74
C ILE A 85 0.50 1.46 5.80
N VAL A 86 -0.55 1.55 4.96
CA VAL A 86 -1.60 0.51 4.91
C VAL A 86 -1.02 -0.83 4.47
N ALA A 87 -0.13 -0.83 3.47
CA ALA A 87 0.55 -2.02 2.97
C ALA A 87 1.36 -2.72 4.07
N ALA A 88 2.12 -1.96 4.86
CA ALA A 88 2.95 -2.52 5.92
C ALA A 88 2.11 -3.17 7.04
N PHE A 89 1.01 -2.53 7.44
CA PHE A 89 0.13 -3.11 8.44
C PHE A 89 -0.53 -4.40 7.94
N LEU A 90 -1.01 -4.44 6.69
CA LEU A 90 -1.54 -5.67 6.10
C LEU A 90 -0.46 -6.75 5.97
N ALA A 91 0.75 -6.40 5.51
CA ALA A 91 1.86 -7.33 5.36
C ALA A 91 2.36 -7.90 6.71
N SER A 92 2.17 -7.17 7.81
CA SER A 92 2.44 -7.64 9.18
C SER A 92 1.45 -8.69 9.68
N GLY A 93 0.38 -8.98 8.92
CA GLY A 93 -0.68 -9.92 9.29
C GLY A 93 -1.91 -9.27 9.92
N MET A 94 -1.99 -7.94 9.98
CA MET A 94 -3.22 -7.29 10.45
C MET A 94 -4.36 -7.51 9.46
N THR A 95 -5.54 -7.84 9.99
CA THR A 95 -6.79 -7.86 9.21
C THR A 95 -7.19 -6.45 8.79
N PRO A 96 -7.94 -6.27 7.68
CA PRO A 96 -8.45 -4.97 7.28
C PRO A 96 -9.26 -4.24 8.37
N ALA A 97 -9.95 -4.99 9.23
CA ALA A 97 -10.66 -4.44 10.38
C ALA A 97 -9.71 -3.86 11.46
N GLN A 98 -8.58 -4.53 11.73
CA GLN A 98 -7.55 -3.99 12.63
C GLN A 98 -6.91 -2.74 12.03
N VAL A 99 -6.58 -2.77 10.73
CA VAL A 99 -6.03 -1.61 10.03
C VAL A 99 -7.01 -0.43 10.06
N LYS A 100 -8.30 -0.67 9.85
CA LYS A 100 -9.35 0.35 9.98
C LYS A 100 -9.32 1.01 11.36
N ASN A 101 -9.31 0.20 12.43
CA ASN A 101 -9.32 0.71 13.79
C ASN A 101 -8.08 1.57 14.09
N VAL A 102 -6.90 1.10 13.68
CA VAL A 102 -5.64 1.85 13.81
C VAL A 102 -5.74 3.20 13.09
N MET A 103 -6.18 3.21 11.83
CA MET A 103 -6.28 4.44 11.02
C MET A 103 -7.37 5.41 11.52
N GLU A 104 -8.49 4.91 12.04
CA GLU A 104 -9.56 5.75 12.59
C GLU A 104 -9.15 6.38 13.92
N SER A 105 -8.43 5.64 14.78
CA SER A 105 -7.96 6.10 16.08
C SER A 105 -6.82 7.12 16.01
N LEU A 106 -6.05 7.12 14.92
CA LEU A 106 -4.92 8.02 14.71
C LEU A 106 -5.39 9.47 14.55
N ASP A 107 -4.99 10.37 15.44
CA ASP A 107 -5.15 11.80 15.18
C ASP A 107 -4.09 12.27 14.18
N PHE A 108 -4.49 12.50 12.93
CA PHE A 108 -3.60 12.95 11.85
C PHE A 108 -2.94 14.29 12.15
N ALA A 109 -3.53 15.13 13.01
CA ALA A 109 -2.94 16.39 13.42
C ALA A 109 -1.63 16.19 14.20
N LYS A 110 -1.41 15.01 14.81
CA LYS A 110 -0.12 14.68 15.45
C LYS A 110 1.02 14.49 14.47
N PHE A 111 0.73 14.23 13.19
CA PHE A 111 1.76 14.25 12.15
C PHE A 111 2.30 15.65 11.93
N GLU A 112 1.52 16.69 12.24
CA GLU A 112 2.01 18.07 12.33
C GLU A 112 2.87 18.27 13.59
N ASP A 113 3.99 17.56 13.63
CA ASP A 113 4.98 17.60 14.70
C ASP A 113 5.65 18.99 14.75
N LYS A 114 4.94 19.94 15.36
CA LYS A 114 5.28 21.36 15.46
C LYS A 114 6.48 21.62 16.37
N GLN A 115 7.03 20.60 17.02
CA GLN A 115 8.20 20.72 17.90
C GLN A 115 9.53 20.96 17.15
N GLY A 116 9.49 21.27 15.85
CA GLY A 116 10.66 21.62 15.05
C GLY A 116 10.99 23.12 15.04
N PHE A 117 11.92 23.53 15.89
CA PHE A 117 12.80 24.72 15.81
C PHE A 117 12.20 26.16 15.73
N LEU A 118 10.90 26.37 15.52
CA LEU A 118 10.34 27.72 15.28
C LEU A 118 9.47 28.30 16.41
N GLU A 119 9.17 27.56 17.48
CA GLU A 119 8.39 28.11 18.61
C GLU A 119 9.19 29.08 19.51
N HIS A 120 10.52 29.17 19.36
CA HIS A 120 11.38 29.88 20.32
C HIS A 120 12.08 31.14 19.78
N ILE A 121 11.83 31.57 18.54
CA ILE A 121 12.45 32.80 17.99
C ILE A 121 11.37 33.87 17.71
N PRO A 122 11.24 34.89 18.58
CA PRO A 122 10.33 36.01 18.35
C PRO A 122 10.66 36.70 17.02
N GLY A 123 9.66 36.82 16.13
CA GLY A 123 9.78 37.56 14.86
C GLY A 123 10.08 36.69 13.63
N ILE A 124 10.28 35.39 13.79
CA ILE A 124 10.48 34.46 12.68
C ILE A 124 9.19 33.64 12.48
N GLY A 125 8.38 34.04 11.49
CA GLY A 125 7.12 33.36 11.18
C GLY A 125 7.31 31.98 10.50
N PRO A 126 6.25 31.16 10.40
CA PRO A 126 6.28 29.80 9.81
C PRO A 126 6.83 29.75 8.39
N ALA A 127 6.80 30.87 7.65
CA ALA A 127 7.27 30.98 6.28
C ALA A 127 8.81 30.80 6.11
N THR A 128 9.58 30.90 7.19
CA THR A 128 11.06 30.75 7.14
C THR A 128 11.54 29.30 7.21
N GLY A 129 10.73 28.38 7.75
CA GLY A 129 11.04 26.94 7.74
C GLY A 129 11.15 26.37 6.33
N LEU A 130 10.53 27.02 5.34
CA LEU A 130 10.64 26.67 3.92
C LEU A 130 11.99 27.07 3.31
N PHE A 131 12.65 28.10 3.83
CA PHE A 131 13.96 28.58 3.33
C PHE A 131 15.13 27.76 3.85
N LEU A 132 14.93 26.98 4.91
CA LEU A 132 15.92 26.08 5.50
C LEU A 132 15.48 24.65 5.22
N HIS A 133 15.90 24.07 4.09
CA HIS A 133 15.99 22.63 3.68
C HIS A 133 15.35 21.47 4.51
N GLU A 134 14.37 21.71 5.38
CA GLU A 134 14.00 20.86 6.51
C GLU A 134 12.48 20.74 6.71
N GLY A 135 11.65 21.05 5.70
CA GLY A 135 10.18 20.88 5.76
C GLY A 135 9.46 21.67 6.86
N LEU A 136 8.12 21.62 6.89
CA LEU A 136 7.32 22.28 7.92
C LEU A 136 7.22 21.46 9.21
N PHE A 137 7.29 20.13 9.11
CA PHE A 137 7.13 19.19 10.22
C PHE A 137 8.29 18.19 10.25
N VAL A 138 8.78 17.90 11.45
CA VAL A 138 9.88 16.94 11.65
C VAL A 138 9.44 15.53 11.27
N GLY A 139 8.21 15.17 11.63
CA GLY A 139 7.63 13.86 11.37
C GLY A 139 8.25 12.74 12.23
N GLY A 140 8.76 13.07 13.43
CA GLY A 140 9.29 12.06 14.36
C GLY A 140 8.16 11.16 14.86
N PHE A 141 7.05 11.77 15.30
CA PHE A 141 5.86 11.03 15.74
C PHE A 141 5.34 10.03 14.69
N MET A 142 5.39 10.37 13.39
CA MET A 142 4.97 9.45 12.33
C MET A 142 5.85 8.19 12.29
N HIS A 143 7.17 8.34 12.40
CA HIS A 143 8.11 7.21 12.41
C HIS A 143 7.89 6.31 13.63
N ASP A 144 7.87 6.90 14.81
CA ASP A 144 7.70 6.17 16.07
C ASP A 144 6.37 5.42 16.10
N TRP A 145 5.29 6.08 15.67
CA TRP A 145 3.97 5.46 15.58
C TRP A 145 3.95 4.26 14.62
N ILE A 146 4.60 4.36 13.45
CA ILE A 146 4.71 3.24 12.50
C ILE A 146 5.51 2.10 13.14
N ALA A 147 6.67 2.41 13.74
CA ALA A 147 7.57 1.44 14.34
C ALA A 147 6.90 0.68 15.49
N GLU A 148 6.23 1.38 16.40
CA GLU A 148 5.52 0.78 17.54
C GLU A 148 4.34 -0.08 17.10
N THR A 149 3.58 0.39 16.11
CA THR A 149 2.42 -0.33 15.57
C THR A 149 2.84 -1.64 14.88
N LEU A 150 3.92 -1.63 14.11
CA LEU A 150 4.48 -2.83 13.49
C LEU A 150 5.13 -3.76 14.52
N ALA A 151 5.86 -3.20 15.50
CA ALA A 151 6.50 -3.98 16.55
C ALA A 151 5.47 -4.75 17.40
N ALA A 152 4.27 -4.20 17.58
CA ALA A 152 3.15 -4.88 18.23
C ALA A 152 2.65 -6.11 17.45
N GLN A 153 2.94 -6.22 16.15
CA GLN A 153 2.71 -7.41 15.32
C GLN A 153 3.96 -8.28 15.16
N GLY A 154 5.05 -7.98 15.88
CA GLY A 154 6.31 -8.70 15.77
C GLY A 154 7.17 -8.30 14.58
N VAL A 155 6.81 -7.25 13.84
CA VAL A 155 7.58 -6.76 12.69
C VAL A 155 8.41 -5.54 13.10
N ARG A 156 9.74 -5.63 12.98
CA ARG A 156 10.65 -4.50 13.21
C ARG A 156 11.50 -4.23 11.98
N THR A 157 12.08 -5.28 11.41
CA THR A 157 13.03 -5.22 10.30
C THR A 157 12.48 -5.94 9.08
N TRP A 158 13.13 -5.76 7.92
CA TRP A 158 12.70 -6.48 6.71
C TRP A 158 12.85 -7.99 6.82
N ALA A 159 13.72 -8.49 7.71
CA ALA A 159 13.83 -9.93 7.98
C ALA A 159 12.50 -10.55 8.42
N ASP A 160 11.70 -9.81 9.19
CA ASP A 160 10.39 -10.24 9.70
C ASP A 160 9.32 -10.33 8.59
N LEU A 161 9.60 -9.74 7.42
CA LEU A 161 8.71 -9.70 6.25
C LEU A 161 9.23 -10.52 5.07
N ARG A 162 10.25 -11.38 5.28
CA ARG A 162 10.69 -12.31 4.24
C ARG A 162 9.53 -13.22 3.81
N ASP A 163 9.54 -13.52 2.52
CA ASP A 163 8.57 -14.40 1.88
C ASP A 163 9.26 -15.69 1.42
N ASP A 164 8.79 -16.83 1.92
CA ASP A 164 9.32 -18.15 1.54
C ASP A 164 8.44 -18.75 0.45
N ASP A 165 8.51 -18.13 -0.72
CA ASP A 165 7.81 -18.58 -1.93
C ASP A 165 8.80 -19.21 -2.92
N PRO A 166 8.94 -20.56 -2.92
CA PRO A 166 9.84 -21.24 -3.85
C PRO A 166 9.40 -21.12 -5.32
N GLY A 167 8.12 -20.80 -5.57
CA GLY A 167 7.56 -20.57 -6.90
C GLY A 167 7.67 -19.12 -7.39
N SER A 168 8.28 -18.24 -6.59
CA SER A 168 8.35 -16.81 -6.89
C SER A 168 9.11 -16.55 -8.19
N ALA A 169 8.60 -15.63 -9.00
CA ALA A 169 9.34 -15.06 -10.13
C ALA A 169 10.50 -14.17 -9.66
N LEU A 170 10.43 -13.71 -8.40
CA LEU A 170 11.43 -12.84 -7.80
C LEU A 170 12.65 -13.66 -7.37
N PRO A 171 13.86 -13.10 -7.57
CA PRO A 171 15.06 -13.72 -7.06
C PRO A 171 15.03 -13.74 -5.51
N PRO A 172 15.70 -14.70 -4.85
CA PRO A 172 15.61 -14.89 -3.39
C PRO A 172 15.85 -13.62 -2.55
N GLU A 173 16.75 -12.75 -3.01
CA GLU A 173 17.08 -11.47 -2.38
C GLU A 173 15.98 -10.39 -2.49
N GLN A 174 14.91 -10.65 -3.25
CA GLN A 174 13.75 -9.75 -3.40
C GLN A 174 12.46 -10.35 -2.84
N ARG A 175 12.51 -11.52 -2.21
CA ARG A 175 11.32 -12.20 -1.69
C ARG A 175 10.92 -11.63 -0.33
N TYR A 176 10.07 -10.61 -0.38
CA TYR A 176 9.47 -9.96 0.76
C TYR A 176 7.98 -9.73 0.52
N LYS A 177 7.19 -9.78 1.59
CA LYS A 177 5.74 -9.55 1.57
C LYS A 177 5.38 -8.08 1.32
N LEU A 178 6.31 -7.17 1.57
CA LEU A 178 6.12 -5.72 1.44
C LEU A 178 7.15 -5.13 0.49
N VAL A 179 6.71 -4.21 -0.37
CA VAL A 179 7.58 -3.31 -1.14
C VAL A 179 7.12 -1.86 -0.96
N VAL A 180 8.05 -0.98 -0.62
CA VAL A 180 7.79 0.44 -0.38
C VAL A 180 8.52 1.27 -1.43
N ILE A 181 7.78 2.16 -2.09
CA ILE A 181 8.38 3.09 -3.07
C ILE A 181 8.89 4.34 -2.38
N VAL A 182 10.12 4.71 -2.65
CA VAL A 182 10.76 5.91 -2.12
C VAL A 182 11.43 6.68 -3.25
N SER A 183 11.39 8.02 -3.19
CA SER A 183 12.11 8.86 -4.14
C SER A 183 13.45 9.27 -3.56
N ASP A 184 14.54 8.82 -4.16
CA ASP A 184 15.88 9.34 -3.86
C ASP A 184 16.05 10.67 -4.59
N VAL A 185 15.96 11.78 -3.86
CA VAL A 185 16.08 13.12 -4.43
C VAL A 185 17.53 13.58 -4.57
N SER A 186 18.48 12.91 -3.89
CA SER A 186 19.91 13.16 -4.07
C SER A 186 20.38 12.72 -5.46
N ARG A 187 19.85 11.58 -5.95
CA ARG A 187 20.24 10.97 -7.23
C ARG A 187 19.16 11.04 -8.31
N GLY A 188 17.94 11.41 -7.96
CA GLY A 188 16.81 11.51 -8.88
C GLY A 188 16.29 10.15 -9.36
N ILE A 189 16.35 9.12 -8.51
CA ILE A 189 15.98 7.75 -8.87
C ILE A 189 14.90 7.19 -7.94
N MET A 190 14.06 6.30 -8.47
CA MET A 190 13.07 5.57 -7.69
C MET A 190 13.74 4.38 -7.01
N LEU A 191 13.49 4.23 -5.71
CA LEU A 191 13.87 3.06 -4.92
C LEU A 191 12.64 2.20 -4.62
N ARG A 192 12.79 0.89 -4.78
CA ARG A 192 11.85 -0.16 -4.36
C ARG A 192 12.47 -0.86 -3.17
N LEU A 193 12.07 -0.48 -1.97
CA LEU A 193 12.63 -1.05 -0.75
C LEU A 193 11.77 -2.25 -0.33
N PRO A 194 12.38 -3.44 -0.07
CA PRO A 194 13.79 -3.62 0.24
C PRO A 194 14.70 -4.01 -0.94
N TRP A 195 14.16 -4.22 -2.15
CA TRP A 195 14.89 -4.76 -3.31
C TRP A 195 16.15 -3.99 -3.70
N ASP A 196 16.13 -2.67 -3.49
CA ASP A 196 17.19 -1.77 -3.89
C ASP A 196 18.20 -1.43 -2.77
N TYR A 197 18.02 -1.93 -1.53
CA TYR A 197 18.97 -1.65 -0.42
C TYR A 197 20.39 -2.15 -0.74
N GLN A 198 20.53 -3.42 -1.10
CA GLN A 198 21.85 -4.01 -1.30
C GLN A 198 22.54 -3.43 -2.56
N SER A 199 21.81 -3.34 -3.66
CA SER A 199 22.37 -2.99 -4.98
C SER A 199 22.60 -1.50 -5.15
N LEU A 200 21.79 -0.63 -4.53
CA LEU A 200 21.86 0.82 -4.70
C LEU A 200 22.32 1.58 -3.44
N LEU A 201 22.26 0.95 -2.25
CA LEU A 201 22.69 1.56 -0.98
C LEU A 201 23.81 0.79 -0.27
N GLY A 202 24.14 -0.44 -0.69
CA GLY A 202 25.18 -1.26 -0.04
C GLY A 202 24.78 -1.75 1.35
N MET A 203 23.49 -1.72 1.67
CA MET A 203 22.98 -2.06 3.00
C MET A 203 22.25 -3.41 2.96
N ASP A 204 22.42 -4.22 4.01
CA ASP A 204 21.64 -5.45 4.19
C ASP A 204 20.21 -5.09 4.61
N PRO A 205 19.19 -5.35 3.78
CA PRO A 205 17.80 -5.02 4.10
C PRO A 205 17.33 -5.65 5.42
N ASP A 206 17.77 -6.86 5.75
CA ASP A 206 17.29 -7.61 6.90
C ASP A 206 17.65 -6.95 8.24
N MET A 207 18.64 -6.07 8.24
CA MET A 207 19.09 -5.32 9.43
C MET A 207 18.41 -3.96 9.57
N ILE A 208 17.60 -3.55 8.59
CA ILE A 208 17.05 -2.19 8.51
C ILE A 208 15.60 -2.18 9.02
N PRO A 209 15.22 -1.20 9.87
CA PRO A 209 13.85 -1.03 10.29
C PRO A 209 12.91 -0.78 9.10
N VAL A 210 11.77 -1.49 9.04
CA VAL A 210 10.76 -1.28 7.99
C VAL A 210 10.19 0.14 8.06
N ALA A 211 10.08 0.68 9.28
CA ALA A 211 9.56 2.02 9.54
C ALA A 211 10.36 3.13 8.82
N ASP A 212 11.67 2.94 8.61
CA ASP A 212 12.52 3.92 7.93
C ASP A 212 12.10 4.13 6.48
N ALA A 213 11.84 3.05 5.76
CA ALA A 213 11.37 3.10 4.38
C ALA A 213 9.97 3.72 4.28
N ILE A 214 9.05 3.36 5.19
CA ILE A 214 7.69 3.90 5.19
C ILE A 214 7.71 5.39 5.51
N ARG A 215 8.48 5.81 6.52
CA ARG A 215 8.67 7.22 6.87
C ARG A 215 9.31 8.02 5.72
N ALA A 216 10.29 7.44 5.04
CA ALA A 216 10.87 8.04 3.83
C ALA A 216 9.82 8.19 2.73
N SER A 217 9.05 7.13 2.47
CA SER A 217 7.97 7.09 1.47
C SER A 217 6.84 8.08 1.75
N ALA A 218 6.63 8.49 2.99
CA ALA A 218 5.64 9.48 3.42
C ALA A 218 6.22 10.89 3.64
N SER A 219 7.46 11.15 3.22
CA SER A 219 8.13 12.46 3.37
C SER A 219 7.70 13.47 2.31
N ILE A 220 6.43 13.89 2.33
CA ILE A 220 5.87 14.85 1.35
C ILE A 220 6.72 16.13 1.37
N PRO A 221 7.37 16.53 0.26
CA PRO A 221 8.20 17.72 0.21
C PRO A 221 7.45 18.96 0.68
N PHE A 222 8.20 19.87 1.32
CA PHE A 222 7.68 21.10 1.93
C PHE A 222 6.77 20.88 3.14
N PHE A 223 6.14 19.72 3.31
CA PHE A 223 5.36 19.38 4.50
C PHE A 223 6.22 18.67 5.55
N PHE A 224 6.89 17.58 5.18
CA PHE A 224 7.73 16.81 6.10
C PHE A 224 9.21 16.97 5.78
N ARG A 225 10.06 16.83 6.80
CA ARG A 225 11.51 16.66 6.62
C ARG A 225 11.77 15.49 5.68
N PRO A 226 12.60 15.69 4.63
CA PRO A 226 13.17 14.58 3.88
C PRO A 226 13.90 13.62 4.82
N TRP A 227 13.80 12.34 4.54
CA TRP A 227 14.45 11.31 5.33
C TRP A 227 15.90 11.11 4.89
N LYS A 228 16.86 11.13 5.82
CA LYS A 228 18.25 10.78 5.52
C LYS A 228 18.42 9.28 5.69
N MET A 229 18.43 8.55 4.60
CA MET A 229 18.63 7.09 4.60
C MET A 229 20.13 6.80 4.58
N GLN A 230 20.60 5.97 5.52
CA GLN A 230 22.00 5.53 5.53
C GLN A 230 22.35 4.76 4.26
N ALA A 231 23.57 4.93 3.79
CA ALA A 231 24.10 4.24 2.63
C ALA A 231 25.61 4.02 2.77
N ASP A 232 26.12 3.01 2.07
CA ASP A 232 27.55 2.76 1.97
C ASP A 232 28.23 3.87 1.15
N PRO A 233 29.16 4.64 1.74
CA PRO A 233 29.88 5.70 1.03
C PRO A 233 30.67 5.21 -0.19
N THR A 234 31.06 3.94 -0.21
CA THR A 234 31.78 3.35 -1.35
C THR A 234 30.89 3.21 -2.59
N LEU A 235 29.57 3.12 -2.39
CA LEU A 235 28.59 2.96 -3.47
C LEU A 235 27.94 4.29 -3.88
N THR A 236 27.62 5.14 -2.91
CA THR A 236 26.87 6.39 -3.16
C THR A 236 27.75 7.64 -3.14
N GLY A 237 29.00 7.53 -2.70
CA GLY A 237 29.92 8.65 -2.46
C GLY A 237 29.69 9.39 -1.15
N HIS A 238 28.64 9.05 -0.39
CA HIS A 238 28.26 9.68 0.88
C HIS A 238 27.68 8.65 1.87
N ASP A 239 27.76 8.90 3.16
CA ASP A 239 27.20 8.01 4.20
C ASP A 239 25.66 8.00 4.27
N HIS A 240 25.00 8.83 3.47
CA HIS A 240 23.55 8.88 3.35
C HIS A 240 23.08 9.42 2.00
N ILE A 241 21.83 9.12 1.68
CA ILE A 241 21.04 9.76 0.63
C ILE A 241 19.88 10.52 1.25
N VAL A 242 19.34 11.49 0.51
CA VAL A 242 18.12 12.21 0.89
C VAL A 242 16.94 11.60 0.15
N CYS A 243 15.99 11.10 0.92
CA CYS A 243 14.76 10.50 0.44
C CYS A 243 13.56 11.42 0.67
N ALA A 244 12.64 11.43 -0.28
CA ALA A 244 11.35 12.08 -0.20
C ALA A 244 10.22 11.09 -0.53
N ASP A 245 8.98 11.57 -0.45
CA ASP A 245 7.78 10.80 -0.75
C ASP A 245 7.89 10.05 -2.08
N GLY A 246 7.53 8.77 -2.08
CA GLY A 246 7.63 7.92 -3.27
C GLY A 246 6.77 8.42 -4.42
N GLY A 247 5.71 9.18 -4.13
CA GLY A 247 4.79 9.72 -5.12
C GLY A 247 5.41 10.76 -6.05
N LEU A 248 6.60 11.29 -5.74
CA LEU A 248 7.34 12.16 -6.65
C LEU A 248 7.78 11.41 -7.92
N LEU A 249 8.18 10.15 -7.76
CA LEU A 249 8.74 9.34 -8.85
C LEU A 249 7.87 8.16 -9.24
N SER A 250 7.04 7.59 -8.35
CA SER A 250 6.01 6.61 -8.70
C SER A 250 4.96 6.47 -7.60
N ASN A 251 3.80 7.09 -7.80
CA ASN A 251 2.72 7.08 -6.81
C ASN A 251 1.86 5.81 -6.87
N PHE A 252 1.82 5.13 -8.01
CA PHE A 252 1.07 3.88 -8.21
C PHE A 252 1.83 2.84 -9.06
N PRO A 253 2.69 1.99 -8.44
CA PRO A 253 3.56 1.05 -9.15
C PRO A 253 2.81 -0.23 -9.56
N MET A 254 1.73 -0.11 -10.36
CA MET A 254 0.79 -1.20 -10.65
C MET A 254 1.43 -2.51 -11.15
N ALA A 255 2.48 -2.38 -11.96
CA ALA A 255 3.14 -3.53 -12.60
C ALA A 255 4.27 -4.15 -11.77
N ILE A 256 4.47 -3.73 -10.52
CA ILE A 256 5.65 -4.13 -9.72
C ILE A 256 5.76 -5.63 -9.47
N PHE A 257 4.63 -6.34 -9.42
CA PHE A 257 4.58 -7.79 -9.19
C PHE A 257 4.30 -8.59 -10.47
N ASP A 258 4.19 -7.93 -11.62
CA ASP A 258 3.97 -8.59 -12.90
C ASP A 258 5.19 -9.43 -13.28
N ARG A 259 4.93 -10.61 -13.86
CA ARG A 259 5.98 -11.47 -14.35
C ARG A 259 6.51 -10.96 -15.68
N ASN A 260 7.84 -10.89 -15.78
CA ASN A 260 8.55 -10.53 -17.01
C ASN A 260 9.25 -11.72 -17.68
N ASP A 261 9.10 -12.93 -17.13
CA ASP A 261 9.77 -14.15 -17.60
C ASP A 261 8.94 -14.98 -18.59
N GLY A 262 7.80 -14.43 -19.05
CA GLY A 262 6.92 -15.05 -20.03
C GLY A 262 6.07 -16.21 -19.50
N LYS A 263 6.12 -16.52 -18.20
CA LYS A 263 5.23 -17.49 -17.56
C LYS A 263 3.95 -16.84 -17.07
N GLU A 264 2.89 -17.63 -16.96
CA GLU A 264 1.62 -17.16 -16.40
C GLU A 264 1.76 -16.82 -14.91
N SER A 265 1.09 -15.75 -14.49
CA SER A 265 0.96 -15.39 -13.08
C SER A 265 0.05 -16.39 -12.37
N ARG A 266 0.44 -16.80 -11.15
CA ARG A 266 -0.35 -17.73 -10.33
C ARG A 266 -1.63 -17.08 -9.79
N TRP A 267 -1.59 -15.77 -9.59
CA TRP A 267 -2.68 -14.94 -9.11
C TRP A 267 -2.61 -13.53 -9.71
N PRO A 268 -3.69 -12.74 -9.66
CA PRO A 268 -3.67 -11.37 -10.12
C PRO A 268 -2.86 -10.44 -9.20
N THR A 269 -2.47 -9.30 -9.73
CA THR A 269 -2.15 -8.12 -8.91
C THR A 269 -3.31 -7.14 -9.04
N ILE A 270 -3.92 -6.78 -7.91
CA ILE A 270 -5.01 -5.81 -7.85
C ILE A 270 -4.46 -4.50 -7.28
N GLY A 271 -4.80 -3.40 -7.92
CA GLY A 271 -4.39 -2.07 -7.47
C GLY A 271 -5.54 -1.30 -6.86
N VAL A 272 -5.27 -0.46 -5.86
CA VAL A 272 -6.21 0.53 -5.35
C VAL A 272 -5.65 1.92 -5.61
N LYS A 273 -6.34 2.67 -6.48
CA LYS A 273 -5.98 4.03 -6.87
C LYS A 273 -7.03 5.01 -6.33
N LEU A 274 -6.59 5.94 -5.50
CA LEU A 274 -7.28 7.12 -4.99
C LEU A 274 -7.46 8.19 -6.08
N SER A 275 -7.96 7.75 -7.24
CA SER A 275 -8.26 8.64 -8.36
C SER A 275 -9.49 9.47 -8.05
N GLY A 276 -9.27 10.76 -7.82
CA GLY A 276 -10.12 11.72 -8.50
C GLY A 276 -9.57 11.86 -9.91
N GLN A 277 -10.34 11.55 -10.97
CA GLN A 277 -10.15 12.33 -12.18
C GLN A 277 -10.19 13.79 -11.70
N ARG A 278 -9.06 14.50 -11.76
CA ARG A 278 -9.06 15.95 -11.56
C ARG A 278 -9.88 16.51 -12.71
N THR A 279 -11.19 16.59 -12.53
CA THR A 279 -11.99 17.50 -13.32
C THR A 279 -11.49 18.86 -12.90
N ILE A 280 -10.60 19.46 -13.70
CA ILE A 280 -10.14 20.83 -13.46
C ILE A 280 -11.41 21.69 -13.57
N ARG A 281 -12.03 22.01 -12.44
CA ARG A 281 -13.10 22.99 -12.41
C ARG A 281 -12.42 24.34 -12.37
N THR A 282 -12.92 25.29 -13.14
CA THR A 282 -12.42 26.68 -13.13
C THR A 282 -12.51 27.33 -11.75
N THR A 283 -13.32 26.77 -10.84
CA THR A 283 -13.45 27.16 -9.43
C THR A 283 -12.32 26.67 -8.52
N ASP A 284 -11.54 25.67 -8.95
CA ASP A 284 -10.42 25.11 -8.16
C ASP A 284 -9.12 25.89 -8.41
N TRP A 285 -9.15 26.86 -9.33
CA TRP A 285 -8.06 27.78 -9.59
C TRP A 285 -8.05 28.88 -8.53
N SER A 286 -7.03 28.84 -7.67
CA SER A 286 -6.63 29.98 -6.84
C SER A 286 -5.37 30.55 -7.46
N PRO A 287 -5.22 31.89 -7.58
CA PRO A 287 -3.96 32.44 -8.01
C PRO A 287 -2.87 32.03 -7.00
N ASP A 288 -1.75 31.47 -7.49
CA ASP A 288 -0.61 31.04 -6.70
C ASP A 288 0.08 32.28 -6.06
N ASN A 289 -0.57 32.87 -5.08
CA ASN A 289 -0.21 34.18 -4.52
C ASN A 289 1.00 34.12 -3.57
N THR A 290 1.57 32.93 -3.35
CA THR A 290 2.72 32.71 -2.44
C THR A 290 3.65 31.63 -2.99
N ASN A 291 4.94 31.70 -2.63
CA ASN A 291 5.94 30.68 -2.97
C ASN A 291 5.55 29.28 -2.44
N VAL A 292 4.85 29.21 -1.30
CA VAL A 292 4.33 27.96 -0.72
C VAL A 292 3.21 27.38 -1.59
N ALA A 293 2.27 28.22 -2.05
CA ALA A 293 1.20 27.78 -2.94
C ALA A 293 1.75 27.25 -4.26
N LEU A 294 2.70 27.97 -4.87
CA LEU A 294 3.39 27.52 -6.08
C LEU A 294 4.12 26.19 -5.86
N ALA A 295 4.86 26.03 -4.76
CA ALA A 295 5.54 24.78 -4.43
C ALA A 295 4.56 23.60 -4.27
N LYS A 296 3.40 23.82 -3.61
CA LYS A 296 2.32 22.83 -3.51
C LYS A 296 1.72 22.49 -4.88
N SER A 297 1.48 23.49 -5.73
CA SER A 297 0.95 23.32 -7.09
C SER A 297 1.92 22.54 -7.99
N LEU A 298 3.22 22.83 -7.91
CA LEU A 298 4.28 22.09 -8.62
C LEU A 298 4.37 20.64 -8.13
N LEU A 299 4.40 20.42 -6.82
CA LEU A 299 4.44 19.08 -6.23
C LEU A 299 3.23 18.25 -6.66
N ALA A 300 2.02 18.82 -6.56
CA ALA A 300 0.80 18.14 -6.97
C ALA A 300 0.78 17.84 -8.47
N THR A 301 1.35 18.72 -9.30
CA THR A 301 1.52 18.51 -10.74
C THR A 301 2.49 17.36 -11.03
N MET A 302 3.65 17.31 -10.36
CA MET A 302 4.63 16.24 -10.52
C MET A 302 4.06 14.87 -10.15
N MET A 303 3.39 14.77 -9.00
CA MET A 303 2.77 13.52 -8.55
C MET A 303 1.64 13.07 -9.51
N SER A 304 0.85 14.01 -10.03
CA SER A 304 -0.24 13.68 -10.98
C SER A 304 0.27 13.26 -12.36
N ALA A 305 1.42 13.75 -12.81
CA ALA A 305 1.95 13.48 -14.14
C ALA A 305 2.45 12.05 -14.30
N HIS A 306 3.08 11.49 -13.25
CA HIS A 306 3.65 10.14 -13.31
C HIS A 306 2.56 9.04 -13.30
N ASP A 307 1.40 9.33 -12.73
CA ASP A 307 0.30 8.37 -12.58
C ASP A 307 -0.52 8.11 -13.85
N ASN A 308 -0.47 9.01 -14.84
CA ASN A 308 -1.28 8.92 -16.05
C ASN A 308 -0.84 7.80 -17.01
N ALA A 309 0.38 7.27 -16.86
CA ALA A 309 0.91 6.22 -17.72
C ALA A 309 0.14 4.89 -17.55
N TYR A 310 -0.28 4.54 -16.33
CA TYR A 310 -0.98 3.28 -16.05
C TYR A 310 -2.50 3.38 -16.22
N VAL A 311 -3.09 4.56 -15.98
CA VAL A 311 -4.54 4.76 -16.11
C VAL A 311 -5.02 4.53 -17.55
N ASN A 312 -4.18 4.85 -18.53
CA ASN A 312 -4.50 4.69 -19.96
C ASN A 312 -4.15 3.30 -20.52
N ASN A 313 -3.55 2.40 -19.74
CA ASN A 313 -3.27 1.03 -20.15
C ASN A 313 -4.45 0.12 -19.74
N PRO A 314 -5.21 -0.46 -20.70
CA PRO A 314 -6.35 -1.35 -20.41
C PRO A 314 -5.99 -2.53 -19.49
N GLN A 315 -4.80 -3.10 -19.63
CA GLN A 315 -4.34 -4.21 -18.79
C GLN A 315 -4.17 -3.80 -17.33
N ALA A 316 -3.70 -2.58 -17.07
CA ALA A 316 -3.50 -2.04 -15.72
C ALA A 316 -4.81 -1.51 -15.12
N SER A 317 -5.60 -0.77 -15.90
CA SER A 317 -6.85 -0.17 -15.42
C SER A 317 -7.94 -1.19 -15.13
N SER A 318 -8.01 -2.29 -15.89
CA SER A 318 -9.01 -3.36 -15.68
C SER A 318 -8.89 -4.07 -14.33
N ARG A 319 -7.69 -4.07 -13.73
CA ARG A 319 -7.38 -4.66 -12.41
C ARG A 319 -7.14 -3.61 -11.33
N THR A 320 -7.62 -2.39 -11.55
CA THR A 320 -7.48 -1.27 -10.61
C THR A 320 -8.84 -0.85 -10.05
N ILE A 321 -8.93 -0.78 -8.73
CA ILE A 321 -10.05 -0.20 -7.99
C ILE A 321 -9.85 1.31 -7.93
N PHE A 322 -10.71 2.06 -8.61
CA PHE A 322 -10.72 3.52 -8.60
C PHE A 322 -11.63 4.05 -7.48
N VAL A 323 -11.04 4.78 -6.52
CA VAL A 323 -11.76 5.39 -5.41
C VAL A 323 -11.79 6.90 -5.54
N ASN A 324 -13.00 7.46 -5.73
CA ASN A 324 -13.17 8.90 -5.86
C ASN A 324 -13.03 9.60 -4.49
N THR A 325 -11.88 10.25 -4.32
CA THR A 325 -11.52 11.07 -3.15
C THR A 325 -11.37 12.55 -3.49
N THR A 326 -11.92 13.03 -4.61
CA THR A 326 -11.81 14.43 -5.06
C THR A 326 -12.19 15.47 -3.99
N PRO A 327 -13.20 15.25 -3.12
CA PRO A 327 -13.55 16.21 -2.07
C PRO A 327 -12.46 16.43 -1.01
N TYR A 328 -11.45 15.55 -0.92
CA TYR A 328 -10.42 15.59 0.12
C TYR A 328 -9.06 15.96 -0.47
N GLN A 329 -8.29 16.77 0.24
CA GLN A 329 -6.90 17.04 -0.09
C GLN A 329 -5.98 16.06 0.64
N ALA A 330 -4.90 15.61 -0.01
CA ALA A 330 -3.97 14.65 0.58
C ALA A 330 -3.25 15.18 1.83
N THR A 331 -3.16 16.51 1.96
CA THR A 331 -2.44 17.22 3.03
C THR A 331 -3.37 17.88 4.05
N ASP A 332 -4.65 17.49 4.09
CA ASP A 332 -5.60 17.98 5.08
C ASP A 332 -5.54 17.12 6.34
N PHE A 333 -4.63 17.43 7.27
CA PHE A 333 -4.42 16.64 8.49
C PHE A 333 -5.52 16.82 9.55
N HIS A 334 -6.51 17.68 9.32
CA HIS A 334 -7.59 17.99 10.26
C HIS A 334 -8.92 17.34 9.89
N LEU A 335 -8.86 16.08 9.40
CA LEU A 335 -10.06 15.32 9.07
C LEU A 335 -10.88 14.96 10.31
N SER A 336 -12.20 15.16 10.22
CA SER A 336 -13.10 14.69 11.25
C SER A 336 -13.23 13.15 11.23
N PRO A 337 -13.66 12.52 12.34
CA PRO A 337 -14.01 11.09 12.32
C PRO A 337 -15.06 10.74 11.26
N ALA A 338 -15.99 11.66 10.97
CA ALA A 338 -17.00 11.48 9.93
C ALA A 338 -16.39 11.47 8.52
N ASP A 339 -15.34 12.28 8.28
CA ASP A 339 -14.61 12.28 7.01
C ASP A 339 -13.88 10.97 6.79
N LYS A 340 -13.19 10.46 7.81
CA LYS A 340 -12.53 9.15 7.75
C LYS A 340 -13.51 8.01 7.44
N SER A 341 -14.66 8.01 8.12
CA SER A 341 -15.74 7.04 7.88
C SER A 341 -16.31 7.16 6.47
N THR A 342 -16.51 8.39 5.97
CA THR A 342 -16.96 8.65 4.60
C THR A 342 -15.95 8.14 3.57
N MET A 343 -14.67 8.42 3.76
CA MET A 343 -13.60 7.92 2.89
C MET A 343 -13.52 6.40 2.89
N PHE A 344 -13.63 5.77 4.07
CA PHE A 344 -13.71 4.32 4.20
C PHE A 344 -14.90 3.75 3.41
N GLY A 345 -16.10 4.31 3.58
CA GLY A 345 -17.30 3.88 2.87
C GLY A 345 -17.19 4.02 1.35
N ARG A 346 -16.54 5.10 0.86
CA ARG A 346 -16.23 5.28 -0.57
C ARG A 346 -15.31 4.17 -1.09
N GLY A 347 -14.26 3.84 -0.33
CA GLY A 347 -13.36 2.73 -0.64
C GLY A 347 -14.09 1.40 -0.73
N MET A 348 -14.91 1.10 0.29
CA MET A 348 -15.71 -0.13 0.36
C MET A 348 -16.63 -0.25 -0.85
N SER A 349 -17.35 0.82 -1.18
CA SER A 349 -18.28 0.85 -2.32
C SER A 349 -17.56 0.66 -3.66
N SER A 350 -16.39 1.28 -3.84
CA SER A 350 -15.57 1.11 -5.04
C SER A 350 -15.04 -0.32 -5.18
N GLY A 351 -14.58 -0.93 -4.08
CA GLY A 351 -14.12 -2.33 -4.09
C GLY A 351 -15.26 -3.31 -4.39
N GLN A 352 -16.44 -3.11 -3.81
CA GLN A 352 -17.63 -3.91 -4.11
C GLN A 352 -18.02 -3.79 -5.59
N LYS A 353 -18.00 -2.58 -6.14
CA LYS A 353 -18.28 -2.36 -7.57
C LYS A 353 -17.25 -3.04 -8.47
N PHE A 354 -15.97 -2.98 -8.11
CA PHE A 354 -14.92 -3.67 -8.86
C PHE A 354 -15.15 -5.18 -8.90
N LEU A 355 -15.54 -5.77 -7.76
CA LEU A 355 -15.81 -7.20 -7.66
C LEU A 355 -17.00 -7.67 -8.51
N THR A 356 -17.90 -6.78 -8.96
CA THR A 356 -18.98 -7.17 -9.89
C THR A 356 -18.53 -7.25 -11.35
N THR A 357 -17.38 -6.66 -11.70
CA THR A 357 -16.90 -6.57 -13.09
C THR A 357 -15.54 -7.24 -13.31
N TRP A 358 -14.80 -7.50 -12.23
CA TRP A 358 -13.49 -8.15 -12.26
C TRP A 358 -13.61 -9.65 -12.54
N ASP A 359 -12.82 -10.13 -13.51
CA ASP A 359 -12.74 -11.55 -13.86
C ASP A 359 -11.28 -11.90 -14.23
N TRP A 360 -10.68 -12.78 -13.45
CA TRP A 360 -9.28 -13.19 -13.62
C TRP A 360 -9.05 -14.01 -14.89
N ASP A 361 -9.97 -14.92 -15.23
CA ASP A 361 -9.83 -15.79 -16.40
C ASP A 361 -9.98 -14.99 -17.69
N LYS A 362 -10.92 -14.04 -17.69
CA LYS A 362 -11.08 -13.07 -18.77
C LYS A 362 -9.81 -12.23 -18.95
N TRP A 363 -9.25 -11.71 -17.86
CA TRP A 363 -8.02 -10.91 -17.91
C TRP A 363 -6.82 -11.72 -18.44
N LYS A 364 -6.65 -12.98 -18.01
CA LYS A 364 -5.59 -13.88 -18.52
C LYS A 364 -5.70 -14.13 -20.02
N SER A 365 -6.93 -14.19 -20.55
CA SER A 365 -7.17 -14.36 -21.99
C SER A 365 -6.82 -13.13 -22.84
N GLY A 366 -6.43 -12.03 -22.22
CA GLY A 366 -6.13 -10.75 -22.87
C GLY A 366 -7.36 -9.86 -23.09
N ASP A 367 -8.52 -10.25 -22.55
CA ASP A 367 -9.71 -9.41 -22.55
C ASP A 367 -9.76 -8.53 -21.30
N TYR A 368 -9.44 -7.25 -21.50
CA TYR A 368 -9.39 -6.24 -20.45
C TYR A 368 -10.68 -5.40 -20.36
N SER A 369 -11.76 -5.82 -21.02
CA SER A 369 -13.04 -5.10 -20.94
C SER A 369 -13.69 -5.30 -19.57
N LEU A 370 -14.10 -4.20 -18.94
CA LEU A 370 -14.91 -4.23 -17.72
C LEU A 370 -16.37 -4.48 -18.13
N GLY A 371 -17.00 -5.47 -17.48
CA GLY A 371 -18.40 -5.87 -17.72
C GLY A 371 -19.44 -4.84 -17.31
#